data_AF-A0A932NBP4-F1
#
_entry.id   AF-A0A932NBP4-F1
#
_cell.length_a   1.000
_cell.length_b   1.000
_cell.length_c   1.000
_cell.angle_alpha   90.00
_cell.angle_beta   90.00
_cell.angle_gamma   90.00
#
_symmetry.space_group_name_H-M   'P 1'
#
loop_
_entity.id
_entity.type
_entity.pdbx_description
1 polymer ?
#
loop_
_entity_poly.entity_id
_entity_poly.type
_entity_poly.pdbx_seq_one_letter_code
_entity_poly.pdbx_strand_id
1 'polypeptide(L)'
;MKKRPVEYDLPVILMKEGGVFVCYTPVLDLASHGDSVEDALDSFRTTLRLFIEEVTKMGTWEKVLTDCGWQKVKNTFMPPEIIGQKTEPMQIPAFASCELLSCPSSRRS
;
A
#
# COMPACT_ATOMS: atom_id res chain seq x y z
N MET A 1 16.91 -19.68 -14.19
CA MET A 1 15.49 -19.73 -14.60
C MET A 1 15.22 -18.61 -15.59
N LYS A 2 14.69 -18.88 -16.79
CA LYS A 2 14.33 -17.83 -17.76
C LYS A 2 13.07 -17.11 -17.24
N LYS A 3 13.19 -15.85 -16.82
CA LYS A 3 12.04 -14.99 -16.51
C LYS A 3 11.30 -14.71 -17.81
N ARG A 4 10.11 -15.27 -18.00
CA ARG A 4 9.21 -14.86 -19.07
C ARG A 4 8.39 -13.68 -18.53
N PRO A 5 8.27 -12.56 -19.26
CA PRO A 5 7.35 -11.51 -18.87
C PRO A 5 5.94 -12.10 -18.91
N VAL A 6 5.26 -12.04 -17.78
CA VAL A 6 3.83 -12.30 -17.68
C VAL A 6 3.20 -10.93 -17.52
N GLU A 7 2.40 -10.53 -18.49
CA GLU A 7 1.56 -9.35 -18.35
C GLU A 7 0.41 -9.70 -17.40
N TYR A 8 0.24 -8.88 -16.37
CA TYR A 8 -0.79 -9.06 -15.36
C TYR A 8 -1.45 -7.71 -15.09
N ASP A 9 -2.77 -7.65 -15.24
CA ASP A 9 -3.53 -6.46 -14.89
C ASP A 9 -3.73 -6.43 -13.38
N LEU A 10 -3.08 -5.47 -12.73
CA LEU A 10 -3.23 -5.24 -11.30
C LEU A 10 -4.29 -4.16 -11.07
N PRO A 11 -5.28 -4.40 -10.19
CA PRO A 11 -6.20 -3.34 -9.81
C PRO A 11 -5.45 -2.27 -9.01
N VAL A 12 -5.59 -1.02 -9.44
CA VAL A 12 -5.01 0.15 -8.78
C VAL A 12 -6.12 1.13 -8.41
N ILE A 13 -5.97 1.74 -7.25
CA ILE A 13 -6.82 2.79 -6.69
C ILE A 13 -6.01 4.07 -6.75
N LEU A 14 -6.59 5.09 -7.40
CA LEU A 14 -5.99 6.42 -7.48
C LEU A 14 -6.67 7.33 -6.45
N MET A 15 -5.86 8.01 -5.64
CA MET A 15 -6.31 8.91 -4.59
C MET A 15 -5.60 10.25 -4.71
N LYS A 16 -6.23 11.31 -4.19
CA LYS A 16 -5.63 12.63 -4.10
C LYS A 16 -5.49 13.01 -2.63
N GLU A 17 -4.25 13.22 -2.20
CA GLU A 17 -3.91 13.60 -0.84
C GLU A 17 -3.29 15.00 -0.85
N GLY A 18 -4.14 16.02 -0.60
CA GLY A 18 -3.74 17.41 -0.70
C GLY A 18 -3.28 17.78 -2.12
N GLY A 19 -1.98 18.03 -2.27
CA GLY A 19 -1.34 18.41 -3.54
C GLY A 19 -0.75 17.24 -4.34
N VAL A 20 -0.79 16.01 -3.81
CA VAL A 20 -0.11 14.84 -4.38
C VAL A 20 -1.14 13.78 -4.82
N PHE A 21 -0.82 13.03 -5.87
CA PHE A 21 -1.59 11.88 -6.33
C PHE A 21 -0.94 10.59 -5.83
N VAL A 22 -1.76 9.67 -5.32
CA VAL A 22 -1.31 8.38 -4.79
C VAL A 22 -1.89 7.26 -5.64
N CYS A 23 -1.04 6.32 -6.05
CA CYS A 23 -1.43 5.07 -6.70
C CYS A 23 -1.23 3.93 -5.71
N TYR A 24 -2.30 3.21 -5.38
CA TYR A 24 -2.30 2.13 -4.42
C TYR A 24 -2.87 0.85 -5.02
N THR A 25 -2.24 -0.30 -4.77
CA THR A 25 -2.83 -1.60 -5.07
C THR A 25 -3.10 -2.38 -3.79
N PRO A 26 -4.36 -2.78 -3.52
CA PRO A 26 -4.67 -3.57 -2.33
C PRO A 26 -4.18 -5.02 -2.45
N VAL A 27 -3.95 -5.53 -3.68
CA VAL A 27 -3.55 -6.93 -3.86
C VAL A 27 -2.10 -7.20 -3.47
N LEU A 28 -1.25 -6.17 -3.36
CA LEU A 28 0.15 -6.31 -2.90
C LEU A 28 0.47 -5.37 -1.73
N ASP A 29 -0.53 -4.66 -1.22
CA ASP A 29 -0.38 -3.59 -0.22
C ASP A 29 0.76 -2.62 -0.56
N LEU A 30 0.80 -2.18 -1.82
CA LEU A 30 1.88 -1.36 -2.35
C LEU A 30 1.33 -0.02 -2.84
N ALA A 31 1.98 1.06 -2.46
CA ALA A 31 1.64 2.41 -2.87
C ALA A 31 2.84 3.15 -3.49
N SER A 32 2.54 4.12 -4.34
CA SER A 32 3.45 5.15 -4.82
C SER A 32 2.72 6.48 -4.91
N HIS A 33 3.47 7.55 -5.19
CA HIS A 33 2.92 8.89 -5.32
C HIS A 33 3.56 9.65 -6.48
N GLY A 34 2.97 10.78 -6.85
CA GLY A 34 3.49 11.69 -7.88
C GLY A 34 2.74 13.01 -7.94
N ASP A 35 3.28 13.95 -8.72
CA ASP A 35 2.71 15.30 -8.90
C ASP A 35 1.50 15.30 -9.85
N SER A 36 1.33 14.24 -10.64
CA SER A 36 0.16 13.95 -11.47
C SER A 36 -0.26 12.48 -11.36
N VAL A 37 -1.42 12.13 -11.94
CA VAL A 37 -1.88 10.75 -12.02
C VAL A 37 -0.89 9.88 -12.81
N GLU A 38 -0.39 10.40 -13.92
CA GLU A 38 0.58 9.72 -14.79
C GLU A 38 1.91 9.51 -14.05
N ASP A 39 2.40 10.54 -13.36
CA ASP A 39 3.63 10.46 -12.57
C ASP A 39 3.52 9.44 -11.42
N ALA A 40 2.37 9.41 -10.74
CA ALA A 40 2.10 8.41 -9.71
C ALA A 40 2.10 6.98 -10.27
N LEU A 41 1.56 6.78 -11.48
CA LEU A 41 1.55 5.48 -12.17
C LEU A 41 2.93 5.05 -12.67
N ASP A 42 3.74 5.97 -13.20
CA ASP A 42 5.10 5.66 -13.63
C ASP A 42 6.03 5.36 -12.44
N SER A 43 5.86 6.12 -11.36
CA SER A 43 6.47 5.82 -10.06
C SER A 43 6.02 4.46 -9.53
N PHE A 44 4.73 4.13 -9.66
CA PHE A 44 4.18 2.83 -9.25
C PHE A 44 4.87 1.66 -9.96
N ARG A 45 5.03 1.75 -11.29
CA ARG A 45 5.69 0.73 -12.11
C ARG A 45 7.13 0.48 -11.66
N THR A 46 7.84 1.56 -11.33
CA THR A 46 9.21 1.49 -10.81
C THR A 46 9.25 0.81 -9.44
N THR A 47 8.40 1.26 -8.52
CA THR A 47 8.29 0.72 -7.16
C THR A 47 7.92 -0.76 -7.18
N LEU A 48 6.94 -1.16 -8.00
CA LEU A 48 6.52 -2.56 -8.17
C LEU A 48 7.67 -3.44 -8.66
N ARG A 49 8.44 -2.97 -9.65
CA ARG A 49 9.60 -3.71 -10.15
C ARG A 49 10.64 -3.91 -9.05
N LEU A 50 10.99 -2.85 -8.32
CA LEU A 50 11.97 -2.92 -7.23
C LEU A 50 11.49 -3.84 -6.10
N PHE A 51 10.20 -3.77 -5.75
CA PHE A 51 9.57 -4.64 -4.77
C PHE A 51 9.69 -6.12 -5.16
N ILE A 52 9.33 -6.47 -6.39
CA ILE A 52 9.43 -7.86 -6.88
C ILE A 52 10.89 -8.32 -6.89
N GLU A 53 11.83 -7.46 -7.32
CA GLU A 53 13.26 -7.77 -7.32
C GLU A 53 13.77 -8.09 -5.91
N GLU A 54 13.44 -7.26 -4.92
CA GLU A 54 13.89 -7.43 -3.54
C GLU A 54 13.24 -8.66 -2.87
N VAL A 55 11.92 -8.81 -2.98
CA VAL A 55 11.21 -9.95 -2.40
C VAL A 55 11.65 -11.29 -3.03
N THR A 56 11.97 -11.28 -4.33
CA THR A 56 12.53 -12.46 -5.00
C THR A 56 13.95 -12.77 -4.48
N LYS A 57 14.78 -11.74 -4.31
CA LYS A 57 16.15 -11.88 -3.79
C LYS A 57 16.17 -12.42 -2.35
N MET A 58 15.23 -11.97 -1.53
CA MET A 58 15.05 -12.45 -0.15
C MET A 58 14.41 -13.85 -0.07
N GLY A 59 13.87 -14.37 -1.17
CA GLY A 59 13.16 -15.65 -1.19
C GLY A 59 11.83 -15.63 -0.43
N THR A 60 11.25 -14.45 -0.20
CA THR A 60 10.03 -14.25 0.60
C THR A 60 8.76 -14.10 -0.24
N TRP A 61 8.86 -14.27 -1.56
CA TRP A 61 7.75 -14.08 -2.51
C TRP A 61 6.47 -14.83 -2.14
N GLU A 62 6.57 -16.14 -1.89
CA GLU A 62 5.37 -16.92 -1.53
C GLU A 62 4.74 -16.45 -0.22
N LYS A 63 5.56 -16.06 0.75
CA LYS A 63 5.08 -15.56 2.05
C LYS A 63 4.35 -14.23 1.87
N VAL A 64 4.95 -13.28 1.15
CA VAL A 64 4.35 -11.96 0.87
C VAL A 64 3.01 -12.11 0.17
N LEU A 65 2.94 -12.93 -0.89
CA LEU A 65 1.69 -13.18 -1.59
C LEU A 65 0.61 -13.77 -0.66
N THR A 66 0.99 -14.73 0.19
CA THR A 66 0.06 -15.33 1.17
C THR A 66 -0.44 -14.30 2.18
N ASP A 67 0.45 -13.43 2.69
CA ASP A 67 0.11 -12.36 3.63
C ASP A 67 -0.82 -11.31 2.99
N CYS A 68 -0.66 -11.06 1.68
CA CYS A 68 -1.56 -10.21 0.89
C CYS A 68 -2.86 -10.91 0.44
N GLY A 69 -3.13 -12.13 0.92
CA GLY A 69 -4.37 -12.86 0.64
C GLY A 69 -4.42 -13.59 -0.71
N TRP A 70 -3.30 -13.76 -1.40
CA TRP A 70 -3.25 -14.60 -2.60
C TRP A 70 -3.37 -16.08 -2.25
N GLN A 71 -4.05 -16.83 -3.12
CA GLN A 71 -4.26 -18.26 -2.95
C GLN A 71 -3.43 -19.07 -3.93
N LYS A 72 -2.72 -20.09 -3.43
CA LYS A 72 -1.96 -21.03 -4.27
C LYS A 72 -2.88 -22.15 -4.76
N VAL A 73 -3.35 -22.05 -6.01
CA VAL A 73 -4.21 -23.04 -6.67
C VAL A 73 -3.40 -23.79 -7.74
N LYS A 74 -3.27 -25.12 -7.62
CA LYS A 74 -2.57 -25.98 -8.61
C LYS A 74 -1.18 -25.43 -9.02
N ASN A 75 -0.44 -24.88 -8.06
CA ASN A 75 0.89 -24.28 -8.25
C ASN A 75 0.92 -22.89 -8.93
N THR A 76 -0.22 -22.22 -9.03
CA THR A 76 -0.35 -20.83 -9.48
C THR A 76 -0.92 -19.98 -8.37
N PHE A 77 -0.39 -18.77 -8.17
CA PHE A 77 -0.95 -17.82 -7.22
C PHE A 77 -2.05 -17.01 -7.91
N MET A 78 -3.22 -16.97 -7.30
CA MET A 78 -4.37 -16.16 -7.72
C MET A 78 -4.55 -14.98 -6.76
N PRO A 79 -4.70 -13.75 -7.26
CA PRO A 79 -4.90 -12.59 -6.40
C PRO A 79 -6.30 -12.61 -5.76
N PRO A 80 -6.48 -11.88 -4.65
CA PRO A 80 -7.81 -11.64 -4.12
C PRO A 80 -8.64 -10.78 -5.09
N GLU A 81 -9.93 -11.08 -5.17
CA GLU A 81 -10.88 -10.35 -5.99
C GLU A 81 -11.46 -9.15 -5.22
N ILE A 82 -11.48 -7.97 -5.85
CA ILE A 82 -12.07 -6.77 -5.27
C ILE A 82 -13.56 -6.72 -5.61
N ILE A 83 -14.40 -7.02 -4.63
CA ILE A 83 -15.88 -7.05 -4.80
C ILE A 83 -16.55 -5.66 -4.80
N GLY A 84 -15.80 -4.59 -4.49
CA GLY A 84 -16.27 -3.21 -4.57
C GLY A 84 -15.61 -2.27 -3.56
N GLN A 85 -15.81 -0.97 -3.75
CA GLN A 85 -15.40 0.09 -2.84
C GLN A 85 -16.63 0.88 -2.38
N LYS A 86 -16.79 1.06 -1.07
CA LYS A 86 -17.91 1.81 -0.48
C LYS A 86 -17.42 2.70 0.65
N THR A 87 -18.07 3.85 0.81
CA THR A 87 -17.89 4.71 1.98
C THR A 87 -18.91 4.30 3.03
N GLU A 88 -18.44 3.70 4.11
CA GLU A 88 -19.27 3.33 5.26
C GLU A 88 -18.92 4.22 6.46
N PRO A 89 -19.91 4.74 7.20
CA PRO A 89 -19.64 5.55 8.39
C PRO A 89 -19.08 4.64 9.50
N MET A 90 -17.80 4.83 9.82
CA MET A 90 -17.14 4.13 10.93
C MET A 90 -16.99 5.07 12.13
N GLN A 91 -17.24 4.56 13.33
CA GLN A 91 -16.98 5.27 14.58
C GLN A 91 -15.49 5.18 14.90
N ILE A 92 -14.73 6.23 14.60
CA ILE A 92 -13.30 6.31 14.92
C ILE A 92 -13.16 7.14 16.20
N PRO A 93 -12.48 6.64 17.25
CA PRO A 93 -12.23 7.43 18.44
C PRO A 93 -11.42 8.68 18.07
N ALA A 94 -11.99 9.86 18.34
CA ALA A 94 -11.26 11.11 18.20
C ALA A 94 -10.21 11.17 19.31
N PHE A 95 -8.95 10.92 18.97
CA PHE A 95 -7.86 11.28 19.86
C PHE A 95 -7.70 12.80 19.77
N ALA A 96 -8.31 13.50 20.72
CA ALA A 96 -8.01 14.91 20.93
C ALA A 96 -6.49 15.03 21.10
N SER A 97 -5.85 15.85 20.27
CA SER A 97 -4.46 16.24 20.48
C SER A 97 -4.34 16.69 21.92
N CYS A 98 -3.47 16.00 22.66
CA CYS A 98 -3.09 16.35 24.01
C CYS A 98 -2.78 17.86 24.00
N GLU A 99 -3.69 18.67 24.54
CA GLU A 99 -3.35 20.01 24.97
C GLU A 99 -2.17 19.81 25.89
N LEU A 100 -0.99 20.18 25.38
CA LEU A 100 0.24 20.27 26.14
C LEU A 100 -0.13 20.80 27.50
N LEU A 101 0.04 19.90 28.48
CA LEU A 101 0.12 20.16 29.90
C LEU A 101 0.33 21.66 30.09
N SER A 102 -0.75 22.32 30.47
CA SER A 102 -0.71 23.57 31.17
C SER A 102 0.16 23.30 32.39
N CYS A 103 1.49 23.45 32.24
CA CYS A 103 2.47 23.34 33.31
C CYS A 103 2.22 24.52 34.24
N PRO A 104 1.58 24.33 35.40
CA PRO A 104 1.43 25.38 36.38
C PRO A 104 2.64 25.24 37.30
N SER A 105 3.57 26.20 37.18
CA SER A 105 4.40 26.68 38.28
C SER A 105 4.97 25.66 39.30
N SER A 106 6.29 25.43 39.23
CA SER A 106 7.08 25.28 40.47
C SER A 106 8.33 26.14 40.43
N ARG A 107 8.15 27.34 40.98
CA ARG A 107 9.16 28.14 41.67
C ARG A 107 9.79 27.29 42.79
N ARG A 108 11.09 27.01 42.71
CA ARG A 108 12.05 26.55 43.76
C ARG A 108 13.35 26.26 43.01
N SER A 109 14.52 26.82 43.29
CA SER A 109 15.07 27.64 44.39
C SER A 109 16.39 28.21 43.87
#